data_AF-A0A2G1X070-F1
#
_entry.id   AF-A0A2G1X070-F1
#
_cell.length_a   1.000
_cell.length_b   1.000
_cell.length_c   1.000
_cell.angle_alpha   90.00
_cell.angle_beta   90.00
_cell.angle_gamma   90.00
#
_symmetry.space_group_name_H-M   'P 1'
#
loop_
_entity.id
_entity.type
_entity.pdbx_description
1 polymer ?
#
loop_
_entity_poly.entity_id
_entity_poly.type
_entity_poly.pdbx_seq_one_letter_code
_entity_poly.pdbx_strand_id
1 'polypeptide(L)'
;MTRRYYRTEISESSIASNRLDASRAQLSRQSVLGGGGRVKRISGEASDIRLDVDYRGRYAERMAQELREILSSNDIEAASFAAVEASQPSDAYYTAELVDDDPVMPQAAGAISVGANLTEKGTRNTHWVGVEVSDSDDLTNPYGTTSTSLVGIPSSATRVQTVNSQSSPTDRVTPTPTQTVTAQHGDVDLINTADLPGSNPTLLYDLPYDAQGDIDPGVWDTHGHSSIRDEDGVVAWQRVFNTAHEFDAGAECVLENGLLRVRLDEPDAGDQTASLTAERWDTATDSWTSVDLPSYSGELATEWVPVDVDLTQIGQASIHALVEFEAVAGTNAGDVFRVDLRLFRGWDDLLVTIPSSESGPLPPALYDRLEPIASTRVVDPGVEQTLVERQEVR
;
A
#
# COMPACT_ATOMS: atom_id res chain seq x y z
N MET A 1 -6.16 -20.43 13.62
CA MET A 1 -5.68 -20.28 12.24
C MET A 1 -5.72 -18.81 11.90
N THR A 2 -4.72 -18.25 11.23
CA THR A 2 -4.71 -16.81 10.90
C THR A 2 -5.21 -16.63 9.48
N ARG A 3 -6.10 -15.65 9.27
CA ARG A 3 -6.45 -15.18 7.93
C ARG A 3 -5.78 -13.84 7.67
N ARG A 4 -5.54 -13.52 6.41
CA ARG A 4 -5.00 -12.23 6.01
C ARG A 4 -5.97 -11.58 5.04
N TYR A 5 -6.33 -10.33 5.31
CA TYR A 5 -6.98 -9.46 4.34
C TYR A 5 -5.89 -8.55 3.74
N TYR A 6 -5.44 -8.87 2.53
CA TYR A 6 -4.27 -8.33 1.86
C TYR A 6 -2.99 -8.35 2.72
N ARG A 7 -2.80 -7.36 3.60
CA ARG A 7 -1.62 -7.20 4.47
C ARG A 7 -1.90 -7.31 5.96
N THR A 8 -3.17 -7.24 6.38
CA THR A 8 -3.56 -7.23 7.79
C THR A 8 -3.93 -8.64 8.25
N GLU A 9 -3.25 -9.11 9.29
CA GLU A 9 -3.50 -10.43 9.87
C GLU A 9 -4.66 -10.40 10.87
N ILE A 10 -5.63 -11.28 10.62
CA ILE A 10 -6.82 -11.47 11.43
C ILE A 10 -6.72 -12.85 12.07
N SER A 11 -6.43 -12.86 13.37
CA SER A 11 -6.47 -14.11 14.14
C SER A 11 -7.89 -14.67 14.20
N GLU A 12 -8.05 -15.97 13.99
CA GLU A 12 -9.35 -16.65 14.18
C GLU A 12 -9.89 -16.49 15.61
N SER A 13 -9.03 -16.30 16.62
CA SER A 13 -9.47 -16.00 17.99
C SER A 13 -10.17 -14.64 18.12
N SER A 14 -9.94 -13.75 17.16
CA SER A 14 -10.55 -12.42 17.08
C SER A 14 -11.81 -12.43 16.24
N ILE A 15 -12.04 -13.44 15.40
CA ILE A 15 -13.28 -13.54 14.63
C ILE A 15 -14.41 -13.94 15.59
N ALA A 16 -15.44 -13.11 15.71
CA ALA A 16 -16.59 -13.39 16.54
C ALA A 16 -17.40 -14.57 15.96
N SER A 17 -17.04 -15.79 16.36
CA SER A 17 -17.66 -17.06 15.96
C SER A 17 -19.18 -17.15 16.23
N ASN A 18 -19.73 -16.23 17.02
CA ASN A 18 -21.03 -16.39 17.65
C ASN A 18 -22.24 -15.99 16.78
N ARG A 19 -22.07 -15.29 15.64
CA ARG A 19 -23.21 -14.87 14.80
C ARG A 19 -23.57 -15.85 13.68
N LEU A 20 -22.60 -16.58 13.13
CA LEU A 20 -22.86 -17.63 12.13
C LEU A 20 -23.65 -18.80 12.73
N ASP A 21 -23.36 -19.17 13.98
CA ASP A 21 -24.07 -20.23 14.68
C ASP A 21 -25.45 -19.80 15.18
N ALA A 22 -25.61 -18.54 15.62
CA ALA A 22 -26.92 -18.02 16.03
C ALA A 22 -27.88 -17.91 14.84
N SER A 23 -27.42 -17.43 13.68
CA SER A 23 -28.23 -17.36 12.46
C SER A 23 -28.57 -18.76 11.92
N ARG A 24 -27.62 -19.70 11.90
CA ARG A 24 -27.88 -21.12 11.57
C ARG A 24 -28.83 -21.79 12.56
N ALA A 25 -28.69 -21.53 13.87
CA ALA A 25 -29.56 -22.06 14.90
C ALA A 25 -30.97 -21.43 14.88
N GLN A 26 -31.11 -20.19 14.42
CA GLN A 26 -32.39 -19.50 14.28
C GLN A 26 -33.11 -19.92 12.98
N LEU A 27 -32.37 -20.10 11.88
CA LEU A 27 -32.86 -20.71 10.63
C LEU A 27 -33.28 -22.17 10.84
N SER A 28 -32.52 -22.94 11.61
CA SER A 28 -32.87 -24.31 12.03
C SER A 28 -34.16 -24.33 12.87
N ARG A 29 -34.28 -23.43 13.87
CA ARG A 29 -35.48 -23.33 14.71
C ARG A 29 -36.73 -22.85 13.95
N GLN A 30 -36.58 -21.97 12.95
CA GLN A 30 -37.69 -21.56 12.08
C GLN A 30 -38.07 -22.63 11.05
N SER A 31 -37.12 -23.46 10.59
CA SER A 31 -37.40 -24.55 9.64
C SER A 31 -38.18 -25.71 10.28
N VAL A 32 -38.04 -25.93 11.60
CA VAL A 32 -38.69 -27.03 12.31
C VAL A 32 -40.17 -26.75 12.67
N LEU A 33 -40.63 -25.49 12.65
CA LEU A 33 -41.96 -25.12 13.16
C LEU A 33 -43.03 -24.75 12.11
N GLY A 34 -42.75 -24.90 10.81
CA GLY A 34 -43.82 -24.72 9.82
C GLY A 34 -43.38 -24.83 8.37
N GLY A 35 -43.53 -26.03 7.80
CA GLY A 35 -43.77 -26.27 6.38
C GLY A 35 -42.75 -25.70 5.38
N GLY A 36 -41.87 -26.58 4.88
CA GLY A 36 -41.01 -26.44 3.69
C GLY A 36 -41.14 -25.16 2.84
N GLY A 37 -40.67 -24.04 3.36
CA GLY A 37 -40.49 -22.79 2.63
C GLY A 37 -39.04 -22.69 2.20
N ARG A 38 -38.78 -22.76 0.89
CA ARG A 38 -37.46 -22.43 0.34
C ARG A 38 -37.31 -20.91 0.44
N VAL A 39 -36.74 -20.44 1.55
CA VAL A 39 -36.49 -19.01 1.76
C VAL A 39 -35.38 -18.59 0.80
N LYS A 40 -35.74 -17.83 -0.23
CA LYS A 40 -34.79 -17.13 -1.08
C LYS A 40 -34.21 -16.01 -0.22
N ARG A 41 -32.91 -16.07 0.07
CA ARG A 41 -32.17 -14.98 0.73
C ARG A 41 -32.36 -13.75 -0.16
N ILE A 42 -33.03 -12.72 0.35
CA ILE A 42 -33.19 -11.41 -0.29
C ILE A 42 -32.13 -10.55 0.38
N SER A 43 -31.10 -10.13 -0.36
CA SER A 43 -29.85 -9.49 0.07
C SER A 43 -28.79 -10.45 0.65
N GLY A 44 -27.65 -10.54 -0.04
CA GLY A 44 -26.51 -11.42 0.24
C GLY A 44 -26.35 -12.51 -0.82
N GLU A 45 -25.33 -12.39 -1.68
CA GLU A 45 -24.90 -13.49 -2.54
C GLU A 45 -24.42 -14.67 -1.68
N ALA A 46 -24.39 -15.88 -2.25
CA ALA A 46 -24.12 -17.09 -1.46
C ALA A 46 -22.70 -17.14 -0.86
N SER A 47 -21.83 -16.24 -1.31
CA SER A 47 -20.41 -16.11 -1.05
C SER A 47 -20.02 -14.96 -0.11
N ASP A 48 -20.96 -14.09 0.26
CA ASP A 48 -20.65 -12.93 1.10
C ASP A 48 -20.32 -13.36 2.54
N ILE A 49 -19.26 -12.78 3.09
CA ILE A 49 -18.76 -13.06 4.44
C ILE A 49 -18.97 -11.83 5.31
N ARG A 50 -19.66 -11.99 6.45
CA ARG A 50 -19.64 -10.99 7.51
C ARG A 50 -18.41 -11.20 8.39
N LEU A 51 -17.56 -10.19 8.44
CA LEU A 51 -16.37 -10.13 9.27
C LEU A 51 -16.70 -9.31 10.52
N ASP A 52 -16.55 -9.92 11.70
CA ASP A 52 -16.65 -9.24 12.99
C ASP A 52 -15.37 -9.61 13.76
N VAL A 53 -14.48 -8.63 13.99
CA VAL A 53 -13.15 -8.84 14.59
C VAL A 53 -13.04 -8.10 15.93
N ASP A 54 -12.68 -8.81 16.99
CA ASP A 54 -12.38 -8.25 18.31
C ASP A 54 -10.86 -8.27 18.58
N TYR A 55 -10.25 -7.09 18.62
CA TYR A 55 -8.87 -6.92 19.03
C TYR A 55 -8.75 -6.71 20.54
N ARG A 56 -7.69 -7.27 21.13
CA ARG A 56 -7.36 -7.17 22.55
C ARG A 56 -5.86 -7.04 22.74
N GLY A 57 -5.44 -6.33 23.78
CA GLY A 57 -4.04 -6.17 24.14
C GLY A 57 -3.54 -4.74 23.96
N ARG A 58 -2.22 -4.57 24.11
CA ARG A 58 -1.55 -3.25 24.18
C ARG A 58 -1.75 -2.41 22.91
N TYR A 59 -1.74 -3.04 21.74
CA TYR A 59 -1.86 -2.38 20.43
C TYR A 59 -3.21 -2.65 19.75
N ALA A 60 -4.25 -2.96 20.51
CA ALA A 60 -5.57 -3.27 19.97
C ALA A 60 -6.19 -2.10 19.18
N GLU A 61 -5.97 -0.87 19.63
CA GLU A 61 -6.40 0.36 18.94
C GLU A 61 -5.77 0.48 17.56
N ARG A 62 -4.45 0.33 17.48
CA ARG A 62 -3.66 0.40 16.24
C ARG A 62 -4.06 -0.69 15.25
N MET A 63 -4.16 -1.95 15.69
CA MET A 63 -4.59 -3.06 14.82
C MET A 63 -6.03 -2.87 14.33
N ALA A 64 -6.91 -2.33 15.16
CA ALA A 64 -8.27 -2.01 14.76
C ALA A 64 -8.31 -0.86 13.75
N GLN A 65 -7.47 0.17 13.93
CA GLN A 65 -7.36 1.29 13.01
C GLN A 65 -6.80 0.86 11.65
N GLU A 66 -5.70 0.09 11.63
CA GLU A 66 -5.15 -0.51 10.40
C GLU A 66 -6.23 -1.28 9.63
N LEU A 67 -7.00 -2.13 10.34
CA LEU A 67 -8.08 -2.89 9.72
C LEU A 67 -9.21 -1.98 9.21
N ARG A 68 -9.56 -0.89 9.92
CA ARG A 68 -10.57 0.05 9.41
C ARG A 68 -10.08 0.73 8.13
N GLU A 69 -8.85 1.21 8.12
CA GLU A 69 -8.27 1.94 6.99
C GLU A 69 -8.19 1.08 5.74
N ILE A 70 -7.72 -0.16 5.85
CA ILE A 70 -7.63 -1.06 4.69
C ILE A 70 -9.02 -1.46 4.15
N LEU A 71 -10.02 -1.57 5.02
CA LEU A 71 -11.39 -1.90 4.61
C LEU A 71 -12.14 -0.70 4.00
N SER A 72 -11.71 0.53 4.31
CA SER A 72 -12.25 1.78 3.75
C SER A 72 -11.39 2.41 2.67
N SER A 73 -10.29 1.76 2.28
CA SER A 73 -9.35 2.31 1.30
C SER A 73 -10.00 2.39 -0.08
N ASN A 74 -9.89 3.54 -0.73
CA ASN A 74 -10.37 3.73 -2.10
C ASN A 74 -9.36 3.27 -3.15
N ASP A 75 -8.08 3.14 -2.77
CA ASP A 75 -6.98 2.76 -3.67
C ASP A 75 -6.85 1.22 -3.81
N ILE A 76 -7.63 0.46 -3.03
CA ILE A 76 -7.67 -1.01 -3.07
C ILE A 76 -9.09 -1.46 -3.41
N GLU A 77 -9.35 -1.68 -4.71
CA GLU A 77 -10.67 -2.09 -5.20
C GLU A 77 -11.10 -3.46 -4.64
N ALA A 78 -10.18 -4.42 -4.67
CA ALA A 78 -10.38 -5.78 -4.16
C ALA A 78 -9.07 -6.34 -3.61
N ALA A 79 -9.17 -7.05 -2.51
CA ALA A 79 -8.04 -7.66 -1.82
C ALA A 79 -8.22 -9.16 -1.66
N SER A 80 -7.12 -9.89 -1.56
CA SER A 80 -7.16 -11.30 -1.16
C SER A 80 -7.63 -11.41 0.29
N PHE A 81 -8.61 -12.28 0.53
CA PHE A 81 -8.92 -12.77 1.87
C PHE A 81 -8.68 -14.27 1.89
N ALA A 82 -7.53 -14.65 2.45
CA ALA A 82 -7.08 -16.04 2.42
C ALA A 82 -6.50 -16.46 3.77
N ALA A 83 -6.51 -17.76 4.03
CA ALA A 83 -5.82 -18.30 5.17
C ALA A 83 -4.29 -18.29 4.97
N VAL A 84 -3.57 -17.95 6.02
CA VAL A 84 -2.11 -18.02 6.08
C VAL A 84 -1.72 -19.51 6.20
N GLU A 85 -0.75 -19.95 5.39
CA GLU A 85 -0.15 -21.32 5.37
C GLU A 85 -1.02 -22.50 4.90
N ALA A 86 -2.34 -22.36 4.79
CA ALA A 86 -3.18 -23.46 4.33
C ALA A 86 -4.41 -22.97 3.57
N SER A 87 -4.55 -23.41 2.31
CA SER A 87 -5.66 -23.00 1.47
C SER A 87 -7.01 -23.49 1.99
N GLN A 88 -8.00 -22.60 1.95
CA GLN A 88 -9.38 -22.85 2.31
C GLN A 88 -10.30 -22.68 1.09
N PRO A 89 -11.45 -23.38 1.04
CA PRO A 89 -12.43 -23.21 -0.04
C PRO A 89 -13.00 -21.79 -0.18
N SER A 90 -12.85 -20.96 0.86
CA SER A 90 -13.28 -19.56 0.87
C SER A 90 -12.16 -18.58 0.52
N ASP A 91 -10.99 -19.05 0.09
CA ASP A 91 -9.92 -18.15 -0.34
C ASP A 91 -10.32 -17.54 -1.69
N ALA A 92 -10.51 -16.23 -1.69
CA ALA A 92 -10.97 -15.49 -2.85
C ALA A 92 -10.55 -14.01 -2.74
N TYR A 93 -10.84 -13.25 -3.80
CA TYR A 93 -10.79 -11.80 -3.82
C TYR A 93 -12.12 -11.25 -3.31
N TYR A 94 -12.04 -10.30 -2.39
CA TYR A 94 -13.21 -9.66 -1.79
C TYR A 94 -13.08 -8.14 -1.88
N THR A 95 -14.23 -7.49 -2.03
CA THR A 95 -14.37 -6.06 -1.74
C THR A 95 -15.01 -5.92 -0.36
N ALA A 96 -14.44 -5.04 0.45
CA ALA A 96 -14.95 -4.76 1.78
C ALA A 96 -15.90 -3.57 1.78
N GLU A 97 -16.91 -3.66 2.65
CA GLU A 97 -17.75 -2.55 3.04
C GLU A 97 -17.75 -2.50 4.57
N LEU A 98 -17.27 -1.40 5.14
CA LEU A 98 -17.25 -1.23 6.59
C LEU A 98 -18.68 -1.21 7.14
N VAL A 99 -18.90 -1.90 8.25
CA VAL A 99 -20.16 -1.91 8.98
C VAL A 99 -19.90 -1.38 10.37
N ASP A 100 -20.24 -0.12 10.60
CA ASP A 100 -20.36 0.45 11.95
C ASP A 100 -21.62 -0.10 12.63
N ASP A 101 -21.56 -1.35 13.06
CA ASP A 101 -22.51 -1.87 14.04
C ASP A 101 -21.87 -1.73 15.42
N ASP A 102 -22.29 -0.72 16.18
CA ASP A 102 -22.09 -0.69 17.62
C ASP A 102 -22.50 -2.06 18.18
N PRO A 103 -21.61 -2.81 18.86
CA PRO A 103 -21.97 -4.12 19.33
C PRO A 103 -23.15 -4.01 20.29
N VAL A 104 -24.21 -4.77 19.99
CA VAL A 104 -25.43 -4.89 20.80
C VAL A 104 -25.15 -5.38 22.24
N MET A 105 -23.92 -5.79 22.53
CA MET A 105 -23.47 -6.21 23.86
C MET A 105 -22.41 -5.25 24.42
N PRO A 106 -22.42 -4.99 25.73
CA PRO A 106 -21.34 -4.26 26.38
C PRO A 106 -20.03 -5.01 26.14
N GLN A 107 -19.10 -4.36 25.42
CA GLN A 107 -17.75 -4.87 25.23
C GLN A 107 -17.08 -5.06 26.60
N ALA A 108 -16.25 -6.10 26.72
CA ALA A 108 -15.32 -6.18 27.84
C ALA A 108 -14.40 -4.96 27.78
N ALA A 109 -14.08 -4.35 28.93
CA ALA A 109 -13.21 -3.18 28.97
C ALA A 109 -11.87 -3.47 28.23
N GLY A 110 -11.53 -2.64 27.25
CA GLY A 110 -10.29 -2.76 26.45
C GLY A 110 -10.37 -3.70 25.24
N ALA A 111 -11.57 -4.13 24.81
CA ALA A 111 -11.75 -4.80 23.52
C ALA A 111 -12.29 -3.82 22.48
N ILE A 112 -11.70 -3.83 21.29
CA ILE A 112 -12.11 -2.96 20.19
C ILE A 112 -12.58 -3.84 19.04
N SER A 113 -13.82 -3.61 18.61
CA SER A 113 -14.45 -4.37 17.54
C SER A 113 -14.38 -3.61 16.21
N VAL A 114 -14.19 -4.34 15.13
CA VAL A 114 -14.30 -3.85 13.75
C VAL A 114 -15.20 -4.80 12.97
N GLY A 115 -16.23 -4.24 12.32
CA GLY A 115 -17.20 -5.00 11.53
C GLY A 115 -17.13 -4.63 10.05
N ALA A 116 -17.27 -5.62 9.17
CA ALA A 116 -17.35 -5.40 7.72
C ALA A 116 -18.14 -6.50 7.01
N ASN A 117 -18.73 -6.16 5.87
CA ASN A 117 -19.24 -7.13 4.91
C ASN A 117 -18.21 -7.28 3.79
N LEU A 118 -17.83 -8.52 3.50
CA LEU A 118 -16.95 -8.86 2.40
C LEU A 118 -17.79 -9.49 1.29
N THR A 119 -17.81 -8.86 0.11
CA THR A 119 -18.50 -9.37 -1.08
C THR A 119 -17.48 -10.06 -1.97
N GLU A 120 -17.71 -11.32 -2.33
CA GLU A 120 -16.77 -12.07 -3.19
C GLU A 120 -16.77 -11.50 -4.61
N LYS A 121 -15.60 -11.11 -5.11
CA LYS A 121 -15.39 -10.73 -6.50
C LYS A 121 -15.04 -11.93 -7.37
N GLY A 122 -14.20 -12.82 -6.85
CA GLY A 122 -13.91 -14.10 -7.50
C GLY A 122 -12.61 -14.71 -7.04
N THR A 123 -12.07 -15.66 -7.80
CA THR A 123 -10.89 -16.43 -7.41
C THR A 123 -9.74 -16.23 -8.41
N ARG A 124 -8.54 -16.72 -8.08
CA ARG A 124 -7.41 -16.85 -9.02
C ARG A 124 -7.75 -17.60 -10.31
N ASN A 125 -8.84 -18.37 -10.33
CA ASN A 125 -9.29 -19.06 -11.55
C ASN A 125 -10.23 -18.21 -12.41
N THR A 126 -10.91 -17.22 -11.84
CA THR A 126 -11.85 -16.33 -12.54
C THR A 126 -11.28 -14.96 -12.82
N HIS A 127 -10.24 -14.52 -12.08
CA HIS A 127 -9.59 -13.22 -12.24
C HIS A 127 -8.06 -13.34 -12.40
N TRP A 128 -7.47 -12.28 -12.93
CA TRP A 128 -6.04 -11.99 -12.94
C TRP A 128 -5.76 -10.79 -12.04
N VAL A 129 -4.57 -10.74 -11.45
CA VAL A 129 -4.05 -9.46 -10.92
C VAL A 129 -3.56 -8.67 -12.12
N GLY A 130 -4.05 -7.44 -12.27
CA GLY A 130 -3.69 -6.52 -13.34
C GLY A 130 -2.85 -5.37 -12.79
N VAL A 131 -1.87 -4.90 -13.55
CA VAL A 131 -1.21 -3.62 -13.34
C VAL A 131 -1.44 -2.79 -14.60
N GLU A 132 -2.27 -1.78 -14.48
CA GLU A 132 -2.49 -0.80 -15.53
C GLU A 132 -1.28 0.14 -15.59
N VAL A 133 -0.85 0.47 -16.79
CA VAL A 133 0.29 1.35 -17.04
C VAL A 133 -0.21 2.53 -17.86
N SER A 134 0.06 3.74 -17.36
CA SER A 134 -0.31 5.00 -18.00
C SER A 134 0.89 5.95 -17.94
N ASP A 135 1.88 5.73 -18.82
CA ASP A 135 3.10 6.53 -18.85
C ASP A 135 2.75 8.03 -18.99
N SER A 136 3.32 8.86 -18.11
CA SER A 136 3.19 10.32 -18.15
C SER A 136 4.56 10.98 -18.22
N ASP A 137 4.75 11.83 -19.22
CA ASP A 137 5.92 12.70 -19.41
C ASP A 137 5.62 14.18 -19.10
N ASP A 138 4.40 14.48 -18.63
CA ASP A 138 3.96 15.84 -18.29
C ASP A 138 4.51 16.35 -16.94
N LEU A 139 5.21 15.49 -16.20
CA LEU A 139 5.78 15.83 -14.89
C LEU A 139 7.18 16.42 -15.02
N THR A 140 7.44 17.48 -14.26
CA THR A 140 8.77 18.10 -14.21
C THR A 140 9.63 17.43 -13.14
N ASN A 141 10.43 16.42 -13.53
CA ASN A 141 11.47 15.86 -12.66
C ASN A 141 12.79 16.65 -12.83
N PRO A 142 13.26 17.41 -11.81
CA PRO A 142 14.50 18.17 -11.89
C PRO A 142 15.77 17.31 -11.96
N TYR A 143 15.72 16.03 -11.58
CA TYR A 143 16.82 15.06 -11.66
C TYR A 143 16.79 14.22 -12.95
N GLY A 144 15.72 14.36 -13.72
CA GLY A 144 15.42 13.50 -14.84
C GLY A 144 16.41 13.68 -16.00
N THR A 145 17.10 12.59 -16.36
CA THR A 145 18.01 12.52 -17.52
C THR A 145 17.74 11.31 -18.41
N THR A 146 16.92 10.36 -17.94
CA THR A 146 16.63 9.09 -18.61
C THR A 146 15.13 8.93 -18.86
N SER A 147 14.74 8.50 -20.05
CA SER A 147 13.33 8.28 -20.42
C SER A 147 12.88 6.83 -20.23
N THR A 148 13.60 6.06 -19.41
CA THR A 148 13.26 4.66 -19.15
C THR A 148 12.13 4.62 -18.12
N SER A 149 11.03 3.96 -18.48
CA SER A 149 9.91 3.70 -17.58
C SER A 149 9.89 2.20 -17.26
N LEU A 150 9.88 1.86 -15.97
CA LEU A 150 9.97 0.49 -15.46
C LEU A 150 8.80 0.20 -14.52
N VAL A 151 8.14 -0.92 -14.74
CA VAL A 151 7.03 -1.41 -13.90
C VAL A 151 7.46 -2.67 -13.17
N GLY A 152 7.26 -2.70 -11.85
CA GLY A 152 7.59 -3.84 -11.01
C GLY A 152 6.43 -4.81 -10.81
N ILE A 153 6.68 -6.10 -11.03
CA ILE A 153 5.80 -7.19 -10.64
C ILE A 153 6.55 -8.19 -9.74
N PRO A 154 5.87 -8.94 -8.87
CA PRO A 154 6.53 -9.99 -8.11
C PRO A 154 7.18 -11.03 -9.02
N SER A 155 8.45 -11.40 -8.77
CA SER A 155 9.14 -12.43 -9.58
C SER A 155 8.51 -13.83 -9.38
N SER A 156 7.79 -14.03 -8.27
CA SER A 156 6.97 -15.23 -8.03
C SER A 156 5.67 -15.27 -8.84
N ALA A 157 5.34 -14.21 -9.59
CA ALA A 157 4.18 -14.15 -10.45
C ALA A 157 4.29 -15.15 -11.61
N THR A 158 3.16 -15.78 -11.95
CA THR A 158 3.10 -16.77 -13.02
C THR A 158 2.14 -16.32 -14.12
N ARG A 159 2.30 -16.90 -15.31
CA ARG A 159 1.45 -16.64 -16.48
C ARG A 159 1.36 -15.14 -16.83
N VAL A 160 2.48 -14.44 -16.69
CA VAL A 160 2.59 -13.02 -17.01
C VAL A 160 2.26 -12.79 -18.49
N GLN A 161 1.32 -11.90 -18.76
CA GLN A 161 0.88 -11.50 -20.09
C GLN A 161 0.55 -10.02 -20.08
N THR A 162 0.90 -9.31 -21.14
CA THR A 162 0.43 -7.94 -21.34
C THR A 162 -0.69 -7.95 -22.36
N VAL A 163 -1.75 -7.20 -22.07
CA VAL A 163 -2.88 -6.99 -22.98
C VAL A 163 -3.06 -5.50 -23.24
N ASN A 164 -3.51 -5.16 -24.44
CA ASN A 164 -4.02 -3.83 -24.74
C ASN A 164 -5.49 -3.94 -25.14
N SER A 165 -6.39 -3.64 -24.20
CA SER A 165 -7.84 -3.72 -24.40
C SER A 165 -8.38 -2.70 -25.42
N GLN A 166 -7.61 -1.66 -25.73
CA GLN A 166 -7.95 -0.63 -26.73
C GLN A 166 -7.54 -1.01 -28.17
N SER A 167 -6.71 -2.05 -28.33
CA SER A 167 -6.29 -2.56 -29.65
C SER A 167 -7.35 -3.49 -30.27
N SER A 168 -7.50 -3.45 -31.60
CA SER A 168 -8.37 -4.36 -32.35
C SER A 168 -7.62 -4.98 -33.54
N PRO A 169 -7.31 -6.29 -33.51
CA PRO A 169 -7.57 -7.26 -32.43
C PRO A 169 -6.76 -6.95 -31.15
N THR A 170 -7.16 -7.52 -30.02
CA THR A 170 -6.42 -7.39 -28.75
C THR A 170 -5.02 -7.98 -28.89
N ASP A 171 -4.02 -7.12 -28.85
CA ASP A 171 -2.62 -7.51 -28.85
C ASP A 171 -2.24 -8.12 -27.51
N ARG A 172 -1.56 -9.28 -27.57
CA ARG A 172 -1.03 -9.97 -26.39
C ARG A 172 0.43 -10.31 -26.57
N VAL A 173 1.22 -9.97 -25.57
CA VAL A 173 2.66 -10.24 -25.54
C VAL A 173 3.00 -10.85 -24.19
N THR A 174 3.93 -11.79 -24.16
CA THR A 174 4.56 -12.22 -22.91
C THR A 174 5.78 -11.33 -22.70
N PRO A 175 5.74 -10.38 -21.76
CA PRO A 175 6.86 -9.48 -21.52
C PRO A 175 8.05 -10.28 -20.97
N THR A 176 9.25 -9.80 -21.25
CA THR A 176 10.48 -10.32 -20.64
C THR A 176 10.97 -9.30 -19.62
N PRO A 177 11.22 -9.68 -18.35
CA PRO A 177 11.83 -8.78 -17.39
C PRO A 177 13.15 -8.23 -17.91
N THR A 178 13.32 -6.91 -17.83
CA THR A 178 14.59 -6.24 -18.16
C THR A 178 15.64 -6.52 -17.08
N GLN A 179 15.19 -6.56 -15.82
CA GLN A 179 16.02 -6.87 -14.66
C GLN A 179 15.16 -7.44 -13.52
N THR A 180 15.79 -8.14 -12.58
CA THR A 180 15.18 -8.59 -11.33
C THR A 180 15.94 -7.97 -10.18
N VAL A 181 15.24 -7.37 -9.22
CA VAL A 181 15.79 -6.74 -8.02
C VAL A 181 15.32 -7.48 -6.78
N THR A 182 16.20 -7.65 -5.80
CA THR A 182 15.87 -8.35 -4.54
C THR A 182 15.57 -7.34 -3.44
N ALA A 183 14.30 -7.27 -3.03
CA ALA A 183 13.81 -6.44 -1.93
C ALA A 183 13.77 -7.25 -0.62
N GLN A 184 13.56 -6.57 0.52
CA GLN A 184 13.49 -7.19 1.85
C GLN A 184 12.54 -8.40 1.93
N HIS A 185 11.41 -8.35 1.22
CA HIS A 185 10.34 -9.33 1.31
C HIS A 185 10.20 -10.23 0.07
N GLY A 186 11.14 -10.13 -0.89
CA GLY A 186 11.15 -10.96 -2.09
C GLY A 186 11.71 -10.26 -3.32
N ASP A 187 11.75 -11.00 -4.43
CA ASP A 187 12.27 -10.51 -5.71
C ASP A 187 11.17 -9.82 -6.53
N VAL A 188 11.55 -8.74 -7.21
CA VAL A 188 10.69 -7.95 -8.11
C VAL A 188 11.28 -7.97 -9.52
N ASP A 189 10.50 -8.42 -10.49
CA ASP A 189 10.84 -8.33 -11.91
C ASP A 189 10.42 -6.97 -12.44
N LEU A 190 11.37 -6.23 -13.02
CA LEU A 190 11.15 -4.92 -13.63
C LEU A 190 11.02 -5.08 -15.15
N ILE A 191 9.90 -4.61 -15.68
CA ILE A 191 9.54 -4.66 -17.10
C ILE A 191 9.57 -3.25 -17.67
N ASN A 192 10.25 -3.06 -18.79
CA ASN A 192 10.27 -1.77 -19.49
C ASN A 192 8.95 -1.54 -20.23
N THR A 193 8.31 -0.39 -20.00
CA THR A 193 7.01 -0.07 -20.63
C THR A 193 7.13 0.05 -22.15
N ALA A 194 8.30 0.40 -22.67
CA ALA A 194 8.56 0.46 -24.11
C ALA A 194 8.46 -0.91 -24.82
N ASP A 195 8.57 -2.01 -24.08
CA ASP A 195 8.41 -3.37 -24.60
C ASP A 195 6.94 -3.83 -24.62
N LEU A 196 6.03 -3.01 -24.09
CA LEU A 196 4.61 -3.33 -23.95
C LEU A 196 3.79 -2.86 -25.18
N PRO A 197 2.68 -3.53 -25.50
CA PRO A 197 1.86 -3.19 -26.67
C PRO A 197 1.01 -1.93 -26.47
N GLY A 198 1.23 -0.92 -27.31
CA GLY A 198 0.43 0.30 -27.41
C GLY A 198 0.56 1.24 -26.21
N SER A 199 -0.38 2.18 -26.04
CA SER A 199 -0.20 3.34 -25.16
C SER A 199 -0.64 3.17 -23.71
N ASN A 200 -1.57 2.25 -23.41
CA ASN A 200 -2.03 1.96 -22.03
C ASN A 200 -2.17 0.44 -21.85
N PRO A 201 -1.05 -0.28 -21.76
CA PRO A 201 -1.08 -1.72 -21.58
C PRO A 201 -1.48 -2.10 -20.15
N THR A 202 -2.15 -3.24 -20.00
CA THR A 202 -2.40 -3.88 -18.70
C THR A 202 -1.54 -5.13 -18.60
N LEU A 203 -0.66 -5.18 -17.58
CA LEU A 203 0.12 -6.36 -17.21
C LEU A 203 -0.73 -7.28 -16.35
N LEU A 204 -1.03 -8.48 -16.85
CA LEU A 204 -1.80 -9.50 -16.16
C LEU A 204 -0.90 -10.61 -15.64
N TYR A 205 -1.11 -11.03 -14.40
CA TYR A 205 -0.42 -12.18 -13.84
C TYR A 205 -1.26 -12.92 -12.79
N ASP A 206 -0.83 -14.14 -12.47
CA ASP A 206 -1.39 -14.95 -11.38
C ASP A 206 -0.37 -15.06 -10.25
N LEU A 207 -0.79 -14.65 -9.04
CA LEU A 207 0.02 -14.67 -7.83
C LEU A 207 -0.70 -15.45 -6.72
N PRO A 208 0.00 -16.35 -5.99
CA PRO A 208 -0.53 -16.97 -4.78
C PRO A 208 -1.06 -15.94 -3.77
N TYR A 209 -2.17 -16.26 -3.09
CA TYR A 209 -2.82 -15.31 -2.18
C TYR A 209 -1.94 -14.90 -1.00
N ASP A 210 -1.11 -15.82 -0.53
CA ASP A 210 -0.15 -15.64 0.56
C ASP A 210 1.05 -14.78 0.19
N ALA A 211 1.37 -14.66 -1.11
CA ALA A 211 2.45 -13.81 -1.63
C ALA A 211 1.97 -12.40 -2.05
N GLN A 212 0.65 -12.14 -2.04
CA GLN A 212 0.10 -10.83 -2.38
C GLN A 212 0.35 -9.83 -1.25
N GLY A 213 0.93 -8.68 -1.60
CA GLY A 213 1.27 -7.66 -0.61
C GLY A 213 2.56 -7.93 0.16
N ASP A 214 3.45 -8.83 -0.22
CA ASP A 214 4.73 -8.92 0.51
C ASP A 214 5.71 -7.84 0.03
N ILE A 215 5.80 -7.61 -1.27
CA ILE A 215 6.75 -6.68 -1.90
C ILE A 215 6.15 -5.33 -2.31
N ASP A 216 4.89 -5.08 -1.97
CA ASP A 216 4.20 -3.84 -2.36
C ASP A 216 4.73 -2.65 -1.55
N PRO A 217 4.78 -1.44 -2.11
CA PRO A 217 5.06 -0.26 -1.32
C PRO A 217 4.01 -0.09 -0.20
N GLY A 218 4.42 0.38 0.97
CA GLY A 218 3.54 0.72 2.08
C GLY A 218 3.98 2.00 2.80
N VAL A 219 3.01 2.64 3.45
CA VAL A 219 3.25 3.74 4.39
C VAL A 219 3.13 3.20 5.80
N TRP A 220 4.02 3.65 6.69
CA TRP A 220 3.95 3.34 8.11
C TRP A 220 3.88 4.60 8.95
N ASP A 221 3.11 4.49 10.03
CA ASP A 221 3.15 5.39 11.17
C ASP A 221 3.99 4.71 12.27
N THR A 222 5.05 5.38 12.70
CA THR A 222 5.97 4.84 13.72
C THR A 222 5.40 4.86 15.14
N HIS A 223 4.40 5.70 15.43
CA HIS A 223 3.88 5.93 16.78
C HIS A 223 5.00 6.27 17.80
N GLY A 224 6.05 6.97 17.35
CA GLY A 224 7.23 7.30 18.16
C GLY A 224 8.15 6.12 18.49
N HIS A 225 7.98 4.97 17.85
CA HIS A 225 8.85 3.80 18.02
C HIS A 225 9.99 3.81 16.99
N SER A 226 11.23 3.56 17.43
CA SER A 226 12.40 3.54 16.54
C SER A 226 12.43 2.38 15.55
N SER A 227 11.76 1.27 15.86
CA SER A 227 11.71 0.06 15.05
C SER A 227 10.28 -0.48 14.88
N ILE A 228 10.04 -1.18 13.76
CA ILE A 228 8.75 -1.82 13.43
C ILE A 228 8.23 -2.69 14.58
N ARG A 229 9.12 -3.38 15.29
CA ARG A 229 8.79 -4.21 16.45
C ARG A 229 9.29 -3.56 17.74
N ASP A 230 8.52 -3.72 18.81
CA ASP A 230 8.95 -3.34 20.16
C ASP A 230 9.92 -4.36 20.78
N GLU A 231 10.33 -4.11 22.03
CA GLU A 231 11.23 -4.98 22.80
C GLU A 231 10.67 -6.39 23.01
N ASP A 232 9.34 -6.55 22.99
CA ASP A 232 8.64 -7.83 23.12
C ASP A 232 8.47 -8.55 21.77
N GLY A 233 8.96 -7.95 20.68
CA GLY A 233 8.86 -8.49 19.31
C GLY A 233 7.49 -8.29 18.66
N VAL A 234 6.61 -7.51 19.28
CA VAL A 234 5.27 -7.18 18.77
C VAL A 234 5.37 -6.02 17.79
N VAL A 235 4.62 -6.08 16.69
CA VAL A 235 4.58 -4.98 15.72
C VAL A 235 4.01 -3.74 16.40
N ALA A 236 4.82 -2.69 16.48
CA ALA A 236 4.55 -1.44 17.17
C ALA A 236 4.17 -0.32 16.20
N TRP A 237 4.72 -0.35 14.99
CA TRP A 237 4.33 0.52 13.88
C TRP A 237 2.97 0.11 13.33
N GLN A 238 2.22 1.08 12.82
CA GLN A 238 0.95 0.85 12.14
C GLN A 238 1.15 1.00 10.63
N ARG A 239 0.58 0.09 9.84
CA ARG A 239 0.46 0.32 8.39
C ARG A 239 -0.68 1.29 8.12
N VAL A 240 -0.41 2.26 7.26
CA VAL A 240 -1.40 3.27 6.86
C VAL A 240 -1.96 2.89 5.48
N PHE A 241 -3.29 2.90 5.37
CA PHE A 241 -4.01 2.62 4.11
C PHE A 241 -4.97 3.73 3.69
N ASN A 242 -5.12 4.75 4.55
CA ASN A 242 -5.94 5.93 4.28
C ASN A 242 -5.03 7.14 4.09
N THR A 243 -5.22 7.87 2.99
CA THR A 243 -4.49 9.11 2.70
C THR A 243 -4.80 10.23 3.69
N ALA A 244 -5.96 10.21 4.35
CA ALA A 244 -6.36 11.16 5.37
C ALA A 244 -5.99 10.71 6.80
N HIS A 245 -4.99 9.84 6.96
CA HIS A 245 -4.49 9.42 8.26
C HIS A 245 -3.83 10.60 8.99
N GLU A 246 -4.16 10.77 10.27
CA GLU A 246 -3.58 11.79 11.13
C GLU A 246 -2.46 11.14 11.94
N PHE A 247 -1.23 11.61 11.74
CA PHE A 247 -0.06 11.12 12.48
C PHE A 247 -0.07 11.70 13.89
N ASP A 248 0.23 10.85 14.88
CA ASP A 248 0.38 11.28 16.28
C ASP A 248 1.62 12.18 16.45
N ALA A 249 1.62 13.01 17.49
CA ALA A 249 2.75 13.86 17.80
C ALA A 249 4.04 13.04 18.05
N GLY A 250 5.15 13.43 17.42
CA GLY A 250 6.44 12.73 17.42
C GLY A 250 6.44 11.39 16.68
N ALA A 251 5.45 11.14 15.81
CA ALA A 251 5.44 9.99 14.92
C ALA A 251 5.96 10.36 13.52
N GLU A 252 6.92 9.58 13.03
CA GLU A 252 7.43 9.70 11.66
C GLU A 252 6.48 9.01 10.67
N CYS A 253 6.29 9.63 9.51
CA CYS A 253 5.73 9.02 8.30
C CYS A 253 6.84 8.29 7.54
N VAL A 254 6.68 6.99 7.31
CA VAL A 254 7.69 6.16 6.65
C VAL A 254 7.17 5.60 5.33
N LEU A 255 7.78 6.00 4.23
CA LEU A 255 7.53 5.46 2.89
C LEU A 255 8.51 4.31 2.62
N GLU A 256 8.02 3.10 2.34
CA GLU A 256 8.87 1.93 2.15
C GLU A 256 8.37 1.01 1.02
N ASN A 257 9.27 0.47 0.21
CA ASN A 257 8.96 -0.57 -0.78
C ASN A 257 9.86 -1.82 -0.70
N GLY A 258 10.60 -1.96 0.40
CA GLY A 258 11.56 -3.04 0.63
C GLY A 258 12.92 -2.86 -0.04
N LEU A 259 13.15 -1.79 -0.81
CA LEU A 259 14.45 -1.40 -1.37
C LEU A 259 14.92 -0.04 -0.84
N LEU A 260 14.00 0.92 -0.81
CA LEU A 260 14.18 2.23 -0.23
C LEU A 260 13.18 2.42 0.90
N ARG A 261 13.66 2.98 2.01
CA ARG A 261 12.84 3.49 3.11
C ARG A 261 13.18 4.96 3.32
N VAL A 262 12.17 5.81 3.34
CA VAL A 262 12.31 7.24 3.62
C VAL A 262 11.45 7.57 4.83
N ARG A 263 12.07 8.19 5.84
CA ARG A 263 11.40 8.64 7.06
C ARG A 263 11.29 10.15 7.03
N LEU A 264 10.07 10.64 7.19
CA LEU A 264 9.69 12.04 7.23
C LEU A 264 9.11 12.31 8.62
N ASP A 265 9.70 13.27 9.33
CA ASP A 265 9.27 13.71 10.64
C ASP A 265 8.85 15.16 10.55
N GLU A 266 7.60 15.44 10.91
CA GLU A 266 6.99 16.77 10.86
C GLU A 266 7.12 17.46 12.23
N PRO A 267 7.38 18.78 12.26
CA PRO A 267 7.36 19.52 13.51
C PRO A 267 5.91 19.70 13.98
N ASP A 268 5.64 19.39 15.25
CA ASP A 268 4.36 19.56 15.91
C ASP A 268 4.44 20.42 17.20
N ALA A 269 3.29 20.63 17.85
CA ALA A 269 3.19 21.48 19.04
C ALA A 269 3.99 20.96 20.27
N GLY A 270 4.30 19.66 20.30
CA GLY A 270 5.04 18.95 21.33
C GLY A 270 6.51 18.68 20.97
N ASP A 271 6.82 18.52 19.68
CA ASP A 271 8.17 18.36 19.15
C ASP A 271 8.42 19.25 17.93
N GLN A 272 9.37 20.18 18.04
CA GLN A 272 9.71 21.11 16.96
C GLN A 272 10.85 20.57 16.08
N THR A 273 11.25 19.31 16.26
CA THR A 273 12.19 18.67 15.35
C THR A 273 11.50 18.25 14.07
N ALA A 274 12.20 18.42 12.97
CA ALA A 274 11.79 17.93 11.68
C ALA A 274 12.97 17.21 11.05
N SER A 275 12.73 16.06 10.45
CA SER A 275 13.82 15.24 9.91
C SER A 275 13.44 14.54 8.62
N LEU A 276 14.44 14.39 7.75
CA LEU A 276 14.36 13.57 6.56
C LEU A 276 15.57 12.64 6.61
N THR A 277 15.31 11.35 6.68
CA THR A 277 16.33 10.31 6.60
C THR A 277 15.93 9.24 5.59
N ALA A 278 16.92 8.55 5.05
CA ALA A 278 16.68 7.48 4.09
C ALA A 278 17.60 6.29 4.35
N GLU A 279 17.10 5.09 4.06
CA GLU A 279 17.81 3.83 4.18
C GLU A 279 17.60 3.01 2.91
N ARG A 280 18.63 2.26 2.50
CA ARG A 280 18.55 1.27 1.42
C ARG A 280 18.70 -0.12 1.97
N TRP A 281 17.97 -1.06 1.39
CA TRP A 281 18.09 -2.46 1.72
C TRP A 281 19.40 -3.03 1.16
N ASP A 282 20.26 -3.57 2.04
CA ASP A 282 21.47 -4.29 1.65
C ASP A 282 21.21 -5.80 1.74
N THR A 283 21.14 -6.44 0.58
CA THR A 283 20.93 -7.88 0.45
C THR A 283 22.13 -8.72 0.89
N ALA A 284 23.33 -8.14 0.94
CA ALA A 284 24.54 -8.83 1.39
C ALA A 284 24.57 -8.98 2.91
N THR A 285 23.99 -8.02 3.65
CA THR A 285 23.95 -8.02 5.11
C THR A 285 22.56 -8.30 5.68
N ASP A 286 21.53 -8.38 4.84
CA ASP A 286 20.12 -8.59 5.23
C ASP A 286 19.65 -7.48 6.20
N SER A 287 20.04 -6.24 5.89
CA SER A 287 19.81 -5.09 6.77
C SER A 287 19.60 -3.78 6.01
N TRP A 288 18.94 -2.84 6.67
CA TRP A 288 18.83 -1.46 6.20
C TRP A 288 20.15 -0.71 6.46
N THR A 289 20.63 0.00 5.45
CA THR A 289 21.84 0.83 5.50
C THR A 289 21.46 2.28 5.23
N SER A 290 21.86 3.19 6.11
CA SER A 290 21.57 4.62 5.96
C SER A 290 22.18 5.18 4.67
N VAL A 291 21.42 6.03 4.00
CA VAL A 291 21.90 6.85 2.88
C VAL A 291 22.39 8.16 3.47
N ASP A 292 23.64 8.52 3.16
CA ASP A 292 24.21 9.80 3.56
C ASP A 292 23.54 10.93 2.77
N LEU A 293 22.61 11.64 3.41
CA LEU A 293 21.99 12.85 2.87
C LEU A 293 22.82 14.08 3.27
N PRO A 294 23.13 14.99 2.33
CA PRO A 294 23.81 16.23 2.65
C PRO A 294 23.10 17.03 3.75
N SER A 295 23.88 17.61 4.66
CA SER A 295 23.36 18.38 5.78
C SER A 295 23.80 19.84 5.76
N TYR A 296 22.99 20.70 6.37
CA TYR A 296 23.32 22.11 6.59
C TYR A 296 24.55 22.28 7.48
N SER A 297 25.26 23.39 7.29
CA SER A 297 26.52 23.74 7.99
C SER A 297 27.71 22.79 7.75
N GLY A 298 27.58 21.90 6.76
CA GLY A 298 28.66 21.11 6.18
C GLY A 298 28.68 21.26 4.66
N GLU A 299 27.71 20.64 4.00
CA GLU A 299 27.64 20.54 2.53
C GLU A 299 26.60 21.50 1.94
N LEU A 300 25.54 21.78 2.68
CA LEU A 300 24.44 22.64 2.22
C LEU A 300 24.50 24.05 2.78
N ALA A 301 24.16 25.03 1.93
CA ALA A 301 24.07 26.45 2.29
C ALA A 301 22.77 26.84 3.02
N THR A 302 21.74 26.00 2.92
CA THR A 302 20.41 26.19 3.52
C THR A 302 19.92 24.87 4.11
N GLU A 303 19.28 24.93 5.26
CA GLU A 303 18.64 23.80 5.91
C GLU A 303 17.18 23.72 5.51
N TRP A 304 16.83 22.77 4.64
CA TRP A 304 15.45 22.47 4.28
C TRP A 304 14.95 21.27 5.07
N VAL A 305 13.83 21.40 5.78
CA VAL A 305 13.21 20.32 6.55
C VAL A 305 11.76 20.12 6.11
N PRO A 306 11.22 18.89 6.13
CA PRO A 306 9.80 18.68 5.87
C PRO A 306 8.98 19.32 6.98
N VAL A 307 7.86 19.96 6.62
CA VAL A 307 6.95 20.59 7.57
C VAL A 307 5.51 20.08 7.46
N ASP A 308 5.18 19.44 6.35
CA ASP A 308 3.84 18.88 6.08
C ASP A 308 3.97 17.76 5.04
N VAL A 309 3.36 16.60 5.28
CA VAL A 309 3.35 15.42 4.41
C VAL A 309 1.90 15.01 4.12
N ASP A 310 1.44 15.41 2.94
CA ASP A 310 0.12 15.03 2.42
C ASP A 310 0.22 13.74 1.60
N LEU A 311 -0.31 12.63 2.12
CA LEU A 311 -0.45 11.40 1.33
C LEU A 311 -1.55 11.59 0.27
N THR A 312 -1.24 11.35 -0.99
CA THR A 312 -2.20 11.53 -2.10
C THR A 312 -2.66 10.21 -2.71
N GLN A 313 -1.85 9.15 -2.58
CA GLN A 313 -2.19 7.80 -3.05
C GLN A 313 -1.41 6.76 -2.26
N ILE A 314 -2.08 5.69 -1.80
CA ILE A 314 -1.47 4.53 -1.14
C ILE A 314 -1.92 3.26 -1.88
N GLY A 315 -1.33 3.03 -3.05
CA GLY A 315 -1.64 1.90 -3.91
C GLY A 315 -0.76 0.67 -3.65
N GLN A 316 -1.11 -0.44 -4.29
CA GLN A 316 -0.34 -1.69 -4.22
C GLN A 316 0.89 -1.68 -5.15
N ALA A 317 0.97 -0.73 -6.09
CA ALA A 317 2.07 -0.59 -7.05
C ALA A 317 2.91 0.69 -6.82
N SER A 318 2.34 1.72 -6.20
CA SER A 318 3.01 2.99 -5.91
C SER A 318 2.43 3.70 -4.67
N ILE A 319 3.23 4.58 -4.07
CA ILE A 319 2.80 5.57 -3.07
C ILE A 319 3.17 6.95 -3.56
N HIS A 320 2.23 7.89 -3.45
CA HIS A 320 2.46 9.29 -3.78
C HIS A 320 2.22 10.17 -2.55
N ALA A 321 3.13 11.10 -2.29
CA ALA A 321 3.03 12.08 -1.22
C ALA A 321 3.46 13.47 -1.73
N LEU A 322 2.73 14.51 -1.33
CA LEU A 322 3.12 15.90 -1.52
C LEU A 322 3.77 16.37 -0.21
N VAL A 323 5.02 16.81 -0.28
CA VAL A 323 5.78 17.24 0.90
C VAL A 323 6.10 18.73 0.79
N GLU A 324 5.71 19.49 1.80
CA GLU A 324 6.13 20.88 1.97
C GLU A 324 7.44 20.92 2.76
N PHE A 325 8.43 21.65 2.23
CA PHE A 325 9.69 21.91 2.91
C PHE A 325 9.80 23.38 3.30
N GLU A 326 10.28 23.64 4.50
CA GLU A 326 10.65 24.98 4.96
C GLU A 326 12.17 25.09 5.12
N ALA A 327 12.73 26.20 4.65
CA ALA A 327 14.10 26.57 4.92
C ALA A 327 14.21 27.15 6.34
N VAL A 328 14.65 26.36 7.31
CA VAL A 328 14.74 26.80 8.71
C VAL A 328 16.05 27.54 9.04
N ALA A 329 17.07 27.41 8.19
CA ALA A 329 18.35 28.10 8.34
C ALA A 329 19.06 28.35 7.00
N GLY A 330 20.02 29.27 6.98
CA GLY A 330 20.86 29.57 5.81
C GLY A 330 20.40 30.79 5.01
N THR A 331 20.81 30.89 3.74
CA THR A 331 20.59 32.09 2.92
C THR A 331 19.13 32.32 2.53
N ASN A 332 18.34 31.25 2.55
CA ASN A 332 16.93 31.25 2.13
C ASN A 332 16.00 30.99 3.31
N ALA A 333 16.44 31.25 4.55
CA ALA A 333 15.63 30.96 5.74
C ALA A 333 14.27 31.66 5.70
N GLY A 334 13.19 30.91 5.94
CA GLY A 334 11.79 31.32 5.83
C GLY A 334 11.14 31.06 4.46
N ASP A 335 11.90 30.60 3.46
CA ASP A 335 11.33 30.16 2.19
C ASP A 335 10.65 28.79 2.35
N VAL A 336 9.58 28.58 1.59
CA VAL A 336 8.83 27.32 1.55
C VAL A 336 8.81 26.80 0.10
N PHE A 337 8.92 25.49 -0.07
CA PHE A 337 8.85 24.85 -1.39
C PHE A 337 8.22 23.47 -1.30
N ARG A 338 7.34 23.13 -2.26
CA ARG A 338 6.64 21.83 -2.29
C ARG A 338 7.21 20.90 -3.35
N VAL A 339 7.27 19.61 -3.03
CA VAL A 339 7.69 18.55 -3.96
C VAL A 339 6.75 17.35 -3.87
N ASP A 340 6.47 16.74 -5.01
CA ASP A 340 5.80 15.44 -5.07
C ASP A 340 6.87 14.34 -4.99
N LEU A 341 6.70 13.41 -4.06
CA LEU A 341 7.50 12.20 -3.89
C LEU A 341 6.67 11.00 -4.30
N ARG A 342 7.17 10.19 -5.23
CA ARG A 342 6.54 8.92 -5.63
C ARG A 342 7.50 7.76 -5.46
N LEU A 343 7.04 6.70 -4.80
CA LEU A 343 7.79 5.47 -4.58
C LEU A 343 7.06 4.31 -5.26
N PHE A 344 7.75 3.64 -6.20
CA PHE A 344 7.17 2.55 -6.99
C PHE A 344 7.69 1.20 -6.53
N ARG A 345 6.89 0.14 -6.73
CA ARG A 345 7.33 -1.24 -6.48
C ARG A 345 8.61 -1.55 -7.28
N GLY A 346 9.66 -1.98 -6.57
CA GLY A 346 10.93 -2.40 -7.18
C GLY A 346 11.89 -1.27 -7.57
N TRP A 347 11.58 0.00 -7.28
CA TRP A 347 12.52 1.11 -7.48
C TRP A 347 13.37 1.34 -6.22
N ASP A 348 14.66 1.63 -6.37
CA ASP A 348 15.58 1.95 -5.26
C ASP A 348 15.80 3.46 -5.08
N ASP A 349 14.96 4.26 -5.76
CA ASP A 349 14.96 5.71 -5.81
C ASP A 349 13.52 6.28 -5.79
N LEU A 350 13.38 7.54 -5.38
CA LEU A 350 12.13 8.30 -5.40
C LEU A 350 12.00 9.09 -6.68
N LEU A 351 10.86 9.00 -7.37
CA LEU A 351 10.54 9.98 -8.39
C LEU A 351 10.14 11.30 -7.70
N VAL A 352 11.02 12.30 -7.80
CA VAL A 352 10.79 13.64 -7.26
C VAL A 352 10.32 14.55 -8.38
N THR A 353 9.15 15.16 -8.24
CA THR A 353 8.61 16.08 -9.25
C THR A 353 8.17 17.40 -8.63
N ILE A 354 8.24 18.48 -9.40
CA ILE A 354 7.72 19.78 -8.99
C ILE A 354 6.21 19.79 -9.28
N PRO A 355 5.33 19.92 -8.28
CA PRO A 355 3.89 19.92 -8.48
C PRO A 355 3.46 21.14 -9.30
N SER A 356 2.35 21.03 -10.03
CA SER A 356 1.83 22.12 -10.87
C SER A 356 1.42 23.38 -10.09
N SER A 357 1.23 23.26 -8.77
CA SER A 357 0.97 24.36 -7.86
C SER A 357 2.22 25.18 -7.53
N GLU A 358 3.41 24.62 -7.75
CA GLU A 358 4.69 25.26 -7.45
C GLU A 358 5.32 25.83 -8.73
N SER A 359 6.11 26.89 -8.60
CA SER A 359 6.73 27.53 -9.76
C SER A 359 8.21 27.81 -9.54
N GLY A 360 8.99 27.59 -10.59
CA GLY A 360 10.44 27.80 -10.56
C GLY A 360 11.23 26.51 -10.38
N PRO A 361 12.56 26.59 -10.46
CA PRO A 361 13.42 25.43 -10.25
C PRO A 361 13.44 25.04 -8.77
N LEU A 362 13.71 23.76 -8.51
CA LEU A 362 13.98 23.28 -7.16
C LEU A 362 15.15 24.09 -6.54
N PRO A 363 15.02 24.62 -5.31
CA PRO A 363 16.10 25.35 -4.65
C PRO A 363 17.39 24.51 -4.57
N PRO A 364 18.59 25.07 -4.88
CA PRO A 364 19.81 24.26 -5.00
C PRO A 364 20.14 23.39 -3.77
N ALA A 365 20.00 23.93 -2.56
CA ALA A 365 20.26 23.15 -1.34
C ALA A 365 19.22 22.04 -1.10
N LEU A 366 17.97 22.22 -1.55
CA LEU A 366 16.95 21.17 -1.50
C LEU A 366 17.21 20.13 -2.60
N TYR A 367 17.68 20.57 -3.77
CA TYR A 367 18.14 19.69 -4.84
C TYR A 367 19.25 18.75 -4.35
N ASP A 368 20.32 19.33 -3.82
CA ASP A 368 21.48 18.59 -3.32
C ASP A 368 21.08 17.64 -2.17
N ARG A 369 20.11 18.02 -1.33
CA ARG A 369 19.62 17.17 -0.23
C ARG A 369 18.90 15.92 -0.72
N LEU A 370 18.09 16.04 -1.77
CA LEU A 370 17.25 14.94 -2.29
C LEU A 370 17.94 14.12 -3.39
N GLU A 371 18.95 14.67 -4.06
CA GLU A 371 19.72 14.00 -5.12
C GLU A 371 20.15 12.56 -4.77
N PRO A 372 20.67 12.24 -3.57
CA PRO A 372 21.15 10.88 -3.26
C PRO A 372 20.07 9.80 -3.27
N ILE A 373 18.79 10.19 -3.21
CA ILE A 373 17.62 9.30 -3.18
C ILE A 373 16.67 9.54 -4.36
N ALA A 374 16.97 10.50 -5.24
CA ALA A 374 16.10 10.86 -6.35
C ALA A 374 16.36 10.02 -7.60
N SER A 375 15.28 9.69 -8.31
CA SER A 375 15.29 8.95 -9.56
C SER A 375 15.73 9.84 -10.71
N THR A 376 16.60 9.34 -11.57
CA THR A 376 17.00 10.04 -12.81
C THR A 376 16.00 9.84 -13.95
N ARG A 377 14.85 9.22 -13.70
CA ARG A 377 13.82 8.91 -14.72
C ARG A 377 12.89 10.09 -14.92
N VAL A 378 12.64 10.50 -16.17
CA VAL A 378 11.69 11.58 -16.47
C VAL A 378 10.24 11.10 -16.63
N VAL A 379 10.04 9.78 -16.76
CA VAL A 379 8.72 9.19 -17.02
C VAL A 379 8.18 8.61 -15.73
N ASP A 380 6.95 8.98 -15.40
CA ASP A 380 6.15 8.26 -14.42
C ASP A 380 5.40 7.13 -15.10
N PRO A 381 5.55 5.87 -14.66
CA PRO A 381 4.86 4.74 -15.28
C PRO A 381 3.33 4.74 -15.06
N GLY A 382 2.80 5.58 -14.16
CA GLY A 382 1.37 5.73 -13.89
C GLY A 382 0.70 4.41 -13.52
N VAL A 383 1.34 3.66 -12.62
CA VAL A 383 0.95 2.27 -12.32
C VAL A 383 -0.17 2.19 -11.30
N GLU A 384 -1.18 1.39 -11.62
CA GLU A 384 -2.28 1.08 -10.69
C GLU A 384 -2.55 -0.43 -10.72
N GLN A 385 -2.69 -1.04 -9.55
CA GLN A 385 -3.04 -2.45 -9.46
C GLN A 385 -4.56 -2.62 -9.42
N THR A 386 -5.08 -3.52 -10.25
CA THR A 386 -6.51 -3.82 -10.38
C THR A 386 -6.73 -5.34 -10.44
N LEU A 387 -8.00 -5.75 -10.51
CA LEU A 387 -8.42 -7.13 -10.68
C LEU A 387 -9.22 -7.28 -11.98
N VAL A 388 -8.70 -8.08 -12.92
CA VAL A 388 -9.29 -8.22 -14.26
C VAL A 388 -9.97 -9.57 -14.43
N GLU A 389 -11.22 -9.59 -14.89
CA GLU A 389 -11.93 -10.83 -15.18
C GLU A 389 -11.26 -11.58 -16.34
N ARG A 390 -11.02 -12.89 -16.16
CA ARG A 390 -10.41 -13.74 -17.20
C ARG A 390 -11.27 -13.84 -18.46
N GLN A 391 -12.58 -13.57 -18.36
CA GLN A 391 -13.49 -13.65 -19.50
C GLN A 391 -13.40 -12.42 -20.40
N GLU A 392 -13.08 -11.25 -19.86
CA GLU A 392 -12.97 -9.99 -20.60
C GLU A 392 -11.74 -9.98 -21.51
N VAL A 393 -10.67 -10.63 -21.05
CA VAL A 393 -9.38 -10.71 -21.76
C VAL A 393 -9.18 -12.06 -22.44
N ARG A 394 -10.26 -12.78 -22.78
CA ARG A 394 -10.19 -14.12 -23.37
C ARG A 394 -10.21 -14.13 -24.89
#